data_AF-A0A2G5TXB7-F1
#
_entry.id   AF-A0A2G5TXB7-F1
#
_cell.length_a   1.000
_cell.length_b   1.000
_cell.length_c   1.000
_cell.angle_alpha   90.00
_cell.angle_beta   90.00
_cell.angle_gamma   90.00
#
_symmetry.space_group_name_H-M   'P 1'
#
loop_
_entity.id
_entity.type
_entity.pdbx_description
1 polymer ?
#
loop_
_entity_poly.entity_id
_entity_poly.type
_entity_poly.pdbx_seq_one_letter_code
_entity_poly.pdbx_strand_id
1 'polypeptide(L)'
;MSVASFLSKSHRLETLGEVKEVVRYGPHLLAQRHLETGVDTCLNLLILRCTNEWWNQIITSSDKWVMYDYNKRQTKWVDKGAYPPDVSKHENRHKNGLLWIWWSTKEWSIESC
;
A
#
# COMPACT_ATOMS: atom_id res chain seq x y z
N MET A 1 -22.45 -11.50 -17.52
CA MET A 1 -22.51 -12.53 -16.45
C MET A 1 -23.69 -12.22 -15.55
N SER A 2 -24.56 -13.19 -15.26
CA SER A 2 -25.75 -13.00 -14.41
C SER A 2 -25.38 -13.16 -12.92
N VAL A 3 -25.98 -12.37 -12.04
CA VAL A 3 -25.73 -12.38 -10.58
C VAL A 3 -25.94 -13.78 -9.98
N ALA A 4 -26.93 -14.54 -10.48
CA ALA A 4 -27.20 -15.90 -10.04
C ALA A 4 -26.03 -16.87 -10.32
N SER A 5 -25.35 -16.72 -11.47
CA SER A 5 -24.19 -17.53 -11.83
C SER A 5 -22.97 -17.24 -10.95
N PHE A 6 -22.84 -15.99 -10.48
CA PHE A 6 -21.77 -15.59 -9.57
C PHE A 6 -21.97 -16.18 -8.17
N LEU A 7 -23.19 -16.08 -7.63
CA LEU A 7 -23.53 -16.61 -6.30
C LEU A 7 -23.47 -18.14 -6.23
N SER A 8 -23.88 -18.83 -7.29
CA SER A 8 -23.74 -20.29 -7.38
C SER A 8 -22.27 -20.73 -7.35
N LYS A 9 -21.39 -19.97 -8.01
CA LYS A 9 -19.95 -20.23 -8.00
C LYS A 9 -19.32 -19.96 -6.64
N SER A 10 -19.64 -18.85 -5.98
CA SER A 10 -19.08 -18.53 -4.66
C SER A 10 -19.47 -19.57 -3.62
N HIS A 11 -20.74 -20.00 -3.62
CA HIS A 11 -21.21 -21.03 -2.69
C HIS A 11 -20.46 -22.35 -2.87
N ARG A 12 -20.17 -22.75 -4.11
CA ARG A 12 -19.38 -23.95 -4.39
C ARG A 12 -17.95 -23.86 -3.85
N LEU A 13 -17.29 -22.70 -3.99
CA LEU A 13 -15.92 -22.52 -3.51
C LEU A 13 -15.85 -22.49 -1.98
N GLU A 14 -16.85 -21.89 -1.33
CA GLU A 14 -17.00 -21.96 0.13
C GLU A 14 -17.19 -23.41 0.63
N THR A 15 -17.99 -24.22 -0.07
CA THR A 15 -18.16 -25.64 0.29
C THR A 15 -16.90 -26.47 0.08
N LEU A 16 -15.97 -26.04 -0.79
CA LEU A 16 -14.67 -26.66 -0.98
C LEU A 16 -13.63 -26.21 0.06
N GLY A 17 -13.99 -25.30 0.96
CA GLY A 17 -13.11 -24.76 1.99
C GLY A 17 -12.19 -23.64 1.51
N GLU A 18 -12.41 -23.10 0.31
CA GLU A 18 -11.66 -21.95 -0.20
C GLU A 18 -12.14 -20.65 0.48
N VAL A 19 -11.19 -19.74 0.69
CA VAL A 19 -11.43 -18.41 1.24
C VAL A 19 -11.08 -17.35 0.22
N LYS A 20 -11.80 -16.23 0.27
CA LYS A 20 -11.55 -15.11 -0.62
C LYS A 20 -10.51 -14.18 -0.01
N GLU A 21 -9.30 -14.22 -0.55
CA GLU A 21 -8.17 -13.42 -0.08
C GLU A 21 -7.87 -12.24 -1.01
N VAL A 22 -7.38 -11.15 -0.40
CA VAL A 22 -6.94 -9.97 -1.15
C VAL A 22 -5.56 -10.24 -1.72
N VAL A 23 -5.42 -10.09 -3.03
CA VAL A 23 -4.14 -10.28 -3.71
C VAL A 23 -3.13 -9.24 -3.22
N ARG A 24 -1.93 -9.70 -2.91
CA ARG A 24 -0.80 -8.82 -2.60
C ARG A 24 -0.11 -8.42 -3.90
N TYR A 25 0.24 -7.14 -4.02
CA TYR A 25 1.23 -6.73 -5.01
C TYR A 25 2.58 -7.12 -4.45
N GLY A 26 3.29 -7.99 -5.16
CA GLY A 26 4.59 -8.49 -4.73
C GLY A 26 5.53 -7.33 -4.39
N PRO A 27 6.23 -7.36 -3.24
CA PRO A 27 7.23 -6.35 -2.93
C PRO A 27 8.35 -6.42 -3.98
N HIS A 28 8.95 -5.26 -4.29
CA HIS A 28 10.23 -5.28 -4.98
C HIS A 28 11.22 -6.08 -4.11
N LEU A 29 11.84 -7.09 -4.69
CA LEU A 29 12.94 -7.81 -4.05
C LEU A 29 14.07 -6.81 -3.84
N LEU A 30 14.26 -6.39 -2.58
CA LEU A 30 15.33 -5.49 -2.20
C LEU A 30 16.63 -6.30 -2.13
N ALA A 31 17.70 -5.77 -2.73
CA ALA A 31 19.03 -6.33 -2.52
C ALA A 31 19.41 -6.24 -1.03
N GLN A 32 20.18 -7.22 -0.54
CA GLN A 32 20.58 -7.29 0.87
C GLN A 32 21.18 -5.98 1.39
N ARG A 33 22.03 -5.32 0.59
CA ARG A 33 22.61 -4.01 0.94
C ARG A 33 21.56 -2.94 1.24
N HIS A 34 20.43 -2.93 0.52
CA HIS A 34 19.34 -1.96 0.78
C HIS A 34 18.59 -2.29 2.07
N LEU A 35 18.46 -3.58 2.41
CA LEU A 35 17.89 -4.01 3.68
C LEU A 35 18.76 -3.57 4.85
N GLU A 36 20.06 -3.85 4.80
CA GLU A 36 21.04 -3.47 5.82
C GLU A 36 21.06 -1.94 6.01
N THR A 37 21.17 -1.19 4.92
CA THR A 37 21.13 0.28 4.96
C THR A 37 19.81 0.78 5.56
N GLY A 38 18.69 0.13 5.24
CA GLY A 38 17.38 0.47 5.79
C GLY A 38 17.31 0.24 7.30
N VAL A 39 17.86 -0.88 7.79
CA VAL A 39 17.92 -1.18 9.23
C VAL A 39 18.79 -0.16 9.96
N ASP A 40 20.00 0.10 9.46
CA ASP A 40 20.94 1.04 10.09
C ASP A 40 20.37 2.46 10.14
N THR A 41 19.76 2.91 9.04
CA THR A 41 19.11 4.23 8.98
C THR A 41 17.95 4.33 9.98
N CYS A 42 17.11 3.29 10.06
CA CYS A 42 16.00 3.26 11.02
C CYS A 42 16.49 3.31 12.46
N LEU A 43 17.53 2.55 12.80
CA LEU A 43 18.12 2.54 14.15
C LEU A 43 18.69 3.91 14.51
N ASN A 44 19.43 4.54 13.61
CA ASN A 44 19.99 5.87 13.83
C ASN A 44 18.89 6.93 14.04
N LEU A 45 17.84 6.93 13.22
CA LEU A 45 16.70 7.85 13.38
C LEU A 45 15.95 7.61 14.69
N LEU A 46 15.84 6.35 15.13
CA LEU A 46 15.22 6.02 16.40
C LEU A 46 16.03 6.53 17.60
N ILE A 47 17.36 6.37 17.57
CA ILE A 47 18.25 6.90 18.60
C ILE A 47 18.19 8.44 18.64
N LEU A 48 18.24 9.09 17.47
CA LEU A 48 18.10 10.55 17.36
C LEU A 48 16.77 11.06 17.92
N ARG A 49 15.69 10.28 17.82
CA ARG A 49 14.40 10.62 18.43
C ARG A 49 14.45 10.55 19.95
N CYS A 50 15.20 9.62 20.52
CA CYS A 50 15.34 9.53 21.99
C CYS A 50 16.11 10.71 22.58
N THR A 51 16.99 11.34 21.79
CA THR A 51 17.85 12.45 22.26
C THR A 51 17.35 13.84 21.84
N ASN A 52 16.41 13.93 20.89
CA ASN A 52 15.92 15.20 20.36
C ASN A 52 14.45 15.07 19.86
N GLU A 53 13.62 16.08 20.06
CA GLU A 53 12.24 16.17 19.55
C GLU A 53 12.18 16.65 18.07
N TRP A 54 13.05 16.10 17.23
CA TRP A 54 13.18 16.53 15.82
C TRP A 54 11.93 16.21 14.97
N TRP A 55 11.09 15.27 15.41
CA TRP A 55 9.90 14.81 14.68
C TRP A 55 8.93 15.96 14.35
N ASN A 56 8.75 16.90 15.29
CA ASN A 56 7.86 18.05 15.08
C ASN A 56 8.44 19.06 14.10
N GLN A 57 9.70 18.96 13.70
CA GLN A 57 10.33 19.88 12.76
C GLN A 57 10.34 19.35 11.33
N ILE A 58 9.92 18.10 11.12
CA ILE A 58 9.92 17.49 9.79
C ILE A 58 8.78 18.07 8.96
N ILE A 59 9.13 18.55 7.77
CA ILE A 59 8.19 18.73 6.67
C ILE A 59 8.48 17.60 5.68
N THR A 60 7.49 16.76 5.43
CA THR A 60 7.61 15.64 4.47
C THR A 60 6.91 16.02 3.18
N SER A 61 7.57 15.73 2.05
CA SER A 61 6.97 15.83 0.73
C SER A 61 6.78 14.44 0.14
N SER A 62 5.70 14.26 -0.62
CA SER A 62 5.52 13.07 -1.43
C SER A 62 4.81 13.41 -2.72
N ASP A 63 5.27 12.74 -3.77
CA ASP A 63 4.62 12.76 -5.07
C ASP A 63 3.85 11.45 -5.26
N LYS A 64 2.58 11.55 -5.60
CA LYS A 64 1.74 10.37 -5.81
C LYS A 64 0.90 10.52 -7.07
N TRP A 65 0.95 9.50 -7.92
CA TRP A 65 0.03 9.37 -9.03
C TRP A 65 -1.37 9.05 -8.51
N VAL A 66 -2.32 9.93 -8.79
CA VAL A 66 -3.74 9.74 -8.50
C VAL A 66 -4.43 9.30 -9.79
N MET A 67 -4.99 8.09 -9.75
CA MET A 67 -5.76 7.53 -10.84
C MET A 67 -7.21 8.02 -10.74
N TYR A 68 -7.81 8.37 -11.87
CA TYR A 68 -9.22 8.74 -11.92
C TYR A 68 -10.16 7.54 -11.76
N ASP A 69 -9.69 6.34 -12.15
CA ASP A 69 -10.47 5.11 -12.01
C ASP A 69 -10.19 4.43 -10.66
N TYR A 70 -11.25 3.94 -10.02
CA TYR A 70 -11.17 3.27 -8.72
C TYR A 70 -10.67 1.84 -8.95
N ASN A 71 -9.35 1.68 -8.88
CA ASN A 71 -8.70 0.39 -9.05
C ASN A 71 -9.02 -0.50 -7.83
N LYS A 72 -10.14 -1.24 -7.90
CA LYS A 72 -10.53 -2.21 -6.87
C LYS A 72 -9.42 -3.24 -6.71
N ARG A 73 -8.93 -3.41 -5.49
CA ARG A 73 -7.97 -4.49 -5.19
C ARG A 73 -8.59 -5.82 -5.62
N GLN A 74 -7.86 -6.56 -6.42
CA GLN A 74 -8.31 -7.87 -6.89
C GLN A 74 -8.35 -8.84 -5.72
N THR A 75 -9.37 -9.69 -5.70
CA THR A 75 -9.53 -10.77 -4.74
C THR A 75 -9.54 -12.09 -5.49
N LYS A 76 -8.84 -13.08 -4.96
CA LYS A 76 -8.79 -14.45 -5.51
C LYS A 76 -9.26 -15.42 -4.45
N TRP A 77 -9.94 -16.48 -4.91
CA TRP A 77 -10.22 -17.61 -4.04
C TRP A 77 -8.96 -18.45 -3.91
N VAL A 78 -8.63 -18.81 -2.68
CA VAL A 78 -7.43 -19.59 -2.32
C VAL A 78 -7.80 -20.61 -1.27
N ASP A 79 -7.04 -21.70 -1.22
CA ASP A 79 -7.18 -22.67 -0.14
C ASP A 79 -6.93 -22.02 1.22
N LYS A 80 -7.65 -22.49 2.24
CA LYS A 80 -7.53 -21.96 3.60
C LYS A 80 -6.10 -22.13 4.11
N GLY A 81 -5.46 -21.00 4.43
CA GLY A 81 -4.06 -20.96 4.90
C GLY A 81 -3.01 -20.86 3.79
N ALA A 82 -3.42 -20.89 2.51
CA ALA A 82 -2.54 -20.61 1.39
C ALA A 82 -2.40 -19.10 1.17
N TYR A 83 -1.23 -18.65 0.72
CA TYR A 83 -1.03 -17.27 0.32
C TYR A 83 -1.54 -17.03 -1.11
N PRO A 84 -2.26 -15.93 -1.37
CA PRO A 84 -2.63 -15.57 -2.72
C PRO A 84 -1.38 -15.31 -3.56
N PRO A 85 -1.34 -15.76 -4.82
CA PRO A 85 -0.19 -15.55 -5.68
C PRO A 85 0.00 -14.06 -5.94
N ASP A 86 1.26 -13.62 -5.98
CA ASP A 86 1.62 -12.26 -6.37
C ASP A 86 1.08 -11.95 -7.77
N VAL A 87 0.45 -10.79 -7.92
CA VAL A 87 -0.03 -10.31 -9.21
C VAL A 87 0.78 -9.11 -9.64
N SER A 88 1.20 -9.12 -10.91
CA SER A 88 1.84 -7.97 -11.54
C SER A 88 0.92 -6.76 -11.43
N LYS A 89 1.48 -5.64 -10.97
CA LYS A 89 0.76 -4.36 -10.93
C LYS A 89 0.19 -4.07 -12.32
N HIS A 90 -1.11 -3.76 -12.40
CA HIS A 90 -1.77 -3.49 -13.67
C HIS A 90 -1.07 -2.32 -14.38
N GLU A 91 -0.84 -2.43 -15.69
CA GLU A 91 -0.34 -1.33 -16.49
C GLU A 91 -1.43 -0.25 -16.57
N ASN A 92 -1.15 0.92 -16.00
CA ASN A 92 -2.13 1.99 -15.87
C ASN A 92 -2.24 2.74 -17.20
N ARG A 93 -3.24 2.41 -18.02
CA ARG A 93 -3.45 3.03 -19.33
C ARG A 93 -4.33 4.30 -19.31
N HIS A 94 -4.68 4.80 -18.12
CA HIS A 94 -5.61 5.92 -17.92
C HIS A 94 -4.91 7.27 -17.73
N LYS A 95 -5.65 8.36 -17.94
CA LYS A 95 -5.22 9.73 -17.55
C LYS A 95 -4.98 9.73 -16.05
N ASN A 96 -3.80 10.13 -15.62
CA ASN A 96 -3.42 10.22 -14.21
C ASN A 96 -3.06 11.67 -13.88
N GLY A 97 -3.47 12.14 -12.70
CA GLY A 97 -2.94 13.37 -12.13
C GLY A 97 -1.72 13.06 -11.26
N LEU A 98 -0.71 13.93 -11.28
CA LEU A 98 0.37 13.88 -10.29
C LEU A 98 0.01 14.82 -9.15
N LEU A 99 -0.08 14.29 -7.93
CA LEU A 99 -0.29 15.08 -6.73
C LEU A 99 1.05 15.26 -6.02
N TRP A 100 1.42 16.51 -5.78
CA TRP A 100 2.53 16.90 -4.92
C TRP A 100 1.96 17.42 -3.61
N ILE A 101 2.32 16.79 -2.50
CA ILE A 101 1.83 17.18 -1.18
C ILE A 101 2.99 17.37 -0.22
N TRP A 102 2.92 18.45 0.54
CA TRP A 102 3.80 18.75 1.66
C TRP A 102 2.96 18.74 2.92
N TRP A 103 3.43 18.08 3.97
CA TRP A 103 2.73 18.02 5.24
C TRP A 103 3.70 17.93 6.42
N SER A 104 3.24 18.35 7.59
CA SER A 104 3.99 18.32 8.84
C SER A 104 3.02 18.06 10.00
N THR A 105 3.54 17.63 11.14
CA THR A 105 2.76 17.51 12.38
C THR A 105 2.57 18.85 13.09
N LYS A 106 3.30 19.90 12.69
CA LYS A 106 3.08 21.26 13.19
C LYS A 106 1.77 21.82 12.66
N GLU A 107 0.96 22.31 13.58
CA GLU A 107 -0.19 23.13 13.26
C GLU A 107 0.33 24.49 12.80
N TRP A 108 0.10 24.81 11.53
CA TRP A 108 0.43 26.13 11.00
C TRP A 108 -0.75 27.04 11.30
N SER A 109 -0.55 28.03 12.17
CA SER A 109 -1.46 29.16 12.24
C SER A 109 -1.47 29.81 10.86
N ILE A 110 -2.58 29.70 10.13
CA ILE A 110 -2.82 30.49 8.92
C ILE A 110 -3.12 31.92 9.38
N GLU A 111 -2.12 32.58 9.93
CA GLU A 111 -2.13 34.02 10.14
C GLU A 111 -1.02 34.61 9.28
N SER A 112 -1.42 35.49 8.36
CA SER A 112 -0.60 36.27 7.43
C SER A 112 -0.38 35.64 6.05
N CYS A 113 -1.43 35.70 5.22
CA CYS A 113 -1.27 36.16 3.84
C CYS A 113 -1.28 37.69 3.84
#